data_AF-A0A523WM19-F1
#
_entry.id   AF-A0A523WM19-F1
#
_cell.length_a   1.000
_cell.length_b   1.000
_cell.length_c   1.000
_cell.angle_alpha   90.00
_cell.angle_beta   90.00
_cell.angle_gamma   90.00
#
_symmetry.space_group_name_H-M   'P 1'
#
loop_
_entity.id
_entity.type
_entity.pdbx_description
1 polymer ?
#
loop_
_entity_poly.entity_id
_entity_poly.type
_entity_poly.pdbx_seq_one_letter_code
_entity_poly.pdbx_strand_id
1 'polypeptide(L)'
;METTISDILSAFEWAVDPDGDPETFDDVPDVICNSWGVPLSYLPACDQTFWEAIDNVEACGVVVIFAAGNEGPQAQSLRTPADRATSPTNSFAVGAIDAHKPDYPIAYFSSRGPSGCDGITIKPEATAPGYSIRSCFLEGEYLNLSGTSMAAPHVAGAVAILRQFKPEATVEEIKTALMFTARDLGPTGEDNTYGWGLIDIPKAMEFLVNPSVVTFDSSSFEFPKNFSLLGNYPNPFNPCTRIAYSVNEPGAVTLEILNLLGEQVTILESGYKYPGQYVTIWNSMNSGGDKVSSGLYFYRLSLGDEYRLGRMTLVR
;
A
#
# COMPACT_ATOMS: atom_id res chain seq x y z
N MET A 1 -15.98 -22.30 16.55
CA MET A 1 -16.97 -21.31 16.10
C MET A 1 -16.46 -20.81 14.77
N GLU A 2 -17.28 -20.81 13.72
CA GLU A 2 -16.85 -20.24 12.43
C GLU A 2 -16.79 -18.73 12.58
N THR A 3 -15.63 -18.12 12.30
CA THR A 3 -15.45 -16.66 12.30
C THR A 3 -16.20 -16.06 11.11
N THR A 4 -17.01 -15.05 11.37
CA THR A 4 -17.82 -14.34 10.37
C THR A 4 -17.16 -13.02 9.96
N ILE A 5 -17.63 -12.43 8.86
CA ILE A 5 -17.25 -11.06 8.46
C ILE A 5 -17.58 -10.06 9.58
N SER A 6 -18.71 -10.26 10.27
CA SER A 6 -19.11 -9.40 11.40
C SER A 6 -18.10 -9.46 12.54
N ASP A 7 -17.60 -10.65 12.88
CA ASP A 7 -16.61 -10.80 13.95
C ASP A 7 -15.31 -10.07 13.61
N ILE A 8 -14.90 -10.09 12.33
CA ILE A 8 -13.72 -9.37 11.85
C ILE A 8 -13.92 -7.85 11.94
N LEU A 9 -15.08 -7.34 11.50
CA LEU A 9 -15.38 -5.91 11.59
C LEU A 9 -15.45 -5.42 13.05
N SER A 10 -16.05 -6.21 13.94
CA SER A 10 -16.06 -5.92 15.38
C SER A 10 -14.65 -5.94 15.99
N ALA A 11 -13.72 -6.74 15.46
CA ALA A 11 -12.33 -6.71 15.90
C ALA A 11 -11.59 -5.44 15.45
N PHE A 12 -11.89 -4.91 14.26
CA PHE A 12 -11.36 -3.60 13.83
C PHE A 12 -11.91 -2.45 14.67
N GLU A 13 -13.22 -2.48 14.99
CA GLU A 13 -13.85 -1.52 15.90
C GLU A 13 -13.22 -1.58 17.29
N TRP A 14 -13.08 -2.78 17.87
CA TRP A 14 -12.42 -2.95 19.16
C TRP A 14 -10.97 -2.50 19.16
N ALA A 15 -10.26 -2.60 18.04
CA ALA A 15 -8.87 -2.16 17.97
C ALA A 15 -8.70 -0.64 18.08
N VAL A 16 -9.71 0.15 17.71
CA VAL A 16 -9.65 1.62 17.79
C VAL A 16 -10.35 2.20 19.02
N ASP A 17 -11.10 1.37 19.73
CA ASP A 17 -11.75 1.72 21.01
C ASP A 17 -11.88 0.46 21.90
N PRO A 18 -10.76 -0.02 22.49
CA PRO A 18 -10.75 -1.28 23.26
C PRO A 18 -11.58 -1.24 24.55
N ASP A 19 -11.70 -0.07 25.18
CA ASP A 19 -12.38 0.11 26.46
C ASP A 19 -13.77 0.80 26.35
N GLY A 20 -14.13 1.30 25.17
CA GLY A 20 -15.41 1.96 24.89
C GLY A 20 -15.42 3.46 25.25
N ASP A 21 -14.27 4.05 25.56
CA ASP A 21 -14.10 5.47 25.84
C ASP A 21 -13.33 6.16 24.69
N PRO A 22 -13.98 6.89 23.78
CA PRO A 22 -13.30 7.50 22.64
C PRO A 22 -12.32 8.64 23.02
N GLU A 23 -12.21 8.99 24.30
CA GLU A 23 -11.25 9.97 24.82
C GLU A 23 -9.93 9.32 25.29
N THR A 24 -9.86 7.99 25.44
CA THR A 24 -8.61 7.25 25.67
C THR A 24 -7.88 7.04 24.34
N PHE A 25 -6.56 7.24 24.35
CA PHE A 25 -5.72 7.14 23.15
C PHE A 25 -4.45 6.33 23.38
N ASP A 26 -4.18 5.94 24.63
CA ASP A 26 -3.02 5.15 25.04
C ASP A 26 -3.29 3.64 25.09
N ASP A 27 -4.54 3.22 24.83
CA ASP A 27 -4.98 1.83 24.73
C ASP A 27 -5.12 1.34 23.27
N VAL A 28 -5.10 2.26 22.30
CA VAL A 28 -5.05 1.97 20.86
C VAL A 28 -3.69 1.35 20.50
N PRO A 29 -3.65 0.18 19.82
CA PRO A 29 -2.41 -0.49 19.48
C PRO A 29 -1.67 0.23 18.35
N ASP A 30 -0.35 0.19 18.37
CA ASP A 30 0.46 0.77 17.28
C ASP A 30 0.32 0.04 15.94
N VAL A 31 -0.08 -1.24 16.00
CA VAL A 31 -0.16 -2.16 14.87
C VAL A 31 -1.17 -3.27 15.12
N ILE A 32 -1.91 -3.64 14.08
CA ILE A 32 -2.71 -4.88 14.05
C ILE A 32 -2.24 -5.82 12.95
N CYS A 33 -2.15 -7.10 13.29
CA CYS A 33 -1.68 -8.15 12.40
C CYS A 33 -2.84 -9.02 11.93
N ASN A 34 -3.11 -9.00 10.63
CA ASN A 34 -4.17 -9.77 9.99
C ASN A 34 -3.56 -10.97 9.25
N SER A 35 -3.29 -12.03 10.01
CA SER A 35 -2.84 -13.33 9.46
C SER A 35 -3.98 -14.17 8.88
N TRP A 36 -4.96 -13.50 8.27
CA TRP A 36 -6.14 -14.06 7.64
C TRP A 36 -6.39 -13.35 6.30
N GLY A 37 -7.23 -13.94 5.47
CA GLY A 37 -7.69 -13.36 4.22
C GLY A 37 -8.82 -14.21 3.65
N VAL A 38 -9.75 -13.58 2.95
CA VAL A 38 -10.90 -14.23 2.33
C VAL A 38 -10.49 -14.70 0.92
N PRO A 39 -10.60 -16.01 0.62
CA PRO A 39 -10.21 -16.53 -0.68
C PRO A 39 -11.14 -16.02 -1.79
N LEU A 40 -10.59 -15.93 -3.01
CA LEU A 40 -11.30 -15.45 -4.20
C LEU A 40 -12.54 -16.28 -4.59
N SER A 41 -12.67 -17.49 -4.04
CA SER A 41 -13.87 -18.33 -4.20
C SER A 41 -15.06 -17.86 -3.37
N TYR A 42 -14.87 -16.93 -2.42
CA TYR A 42 -15.91 -16.44 -1.52
C TYR A 42 -16.18 -14.94 -1.70
N LEU A 43 -15.14 -14.10 -1.69
CA LEU A 43 -15.23 -12.70 -2.11
C LEU A 43 -14.47 -12.49 -3.42
N PRO A 44 -15.00 -11.71 -4.38
CA PRO A 44 -14.26 -11.40 -5.58
C PRO A 44 -13.01 -10.56 -5.26
N ALA A 45 -12.05 -10.55 -6.18
CA ALA A 45 -10.94 -9.61 -6.08
C ALA A 45 -11.47 -8.17 -6.02
N CYS A 46 -10.78 -7.32 -5.28
CA CYS A 46 -11.16 -5.93 -5.06
C CYS A 46 -12.47 -5.69 -4.32
N ASP A 47 -12.96 -6.68 -3.58
CA ASP A 47 -14.14 -6.51 -2.76
C ASP A 47 -13.89 -5.46 -1.65
N GLN A 48 -14.84 -4.54 -1.48
CA GLN A 48 -14.69 -3.35 -0.65
C GLN A 48 -15.13 -3.56 0.80
N THR A 49 -15.58 -4.77 1.17
CA THR A 49 -16.17 -5.09 2.48
C THR A 49 -15.37 -4.57 3.67
N PHE A 50 -14.03 -4.58 3.59
CA PHE A 50 -13.16 -4.16 4.69
C PHE A 50 -12.49 -2.80 4.48
N TRP A 51 -12.65 -2.14 3.34
CA TRP A 51 -11.81 -0.99 2.98
C TRP A 51 -11.98 0.20 3.93
N GLU A 52 -13.22 0.58 4.20
CA GLU A 52 -13.53 1.72 5.06
C GLU A 52 -13.12 1.45 6.52
N ALA A 53 -13.29 0.21 7.00
CA ALA A 53 -12.81 -0.18 8.33
C ALA A 53 -11.28 -0.09 8.42
N ILE A 54 -10.55 -0.58 7.42
CA ILE A 54 -9.09 -0.48 7.37
C ILE A 54 -8.64 0.98 7.32
N ASP A 55 -9.27 1.81 6.49
CA ASP A 55 -8.94 3.23 6.37
C ASP A 55 -9.18 3.99 7.69
N ASN A 56 -10.29 3.71 8.38
CA ASN A 56 -10.61 4.32 9.66
C ASN A 56 -9.61 3.90 10.75
N VAL A 57 -9.21 2.64 10.79
CA VAL A 57 -8.19 2.13 11.73
C VAL A 57 -6.84 2.80 11.48
N GLU A 58 -6.42 2.92 10.22
CA GLU A 58 -5.18 3.62 9.88
C GLU A 58 -5.24 5.12 10.17
N ALA A 59 -6.41 5.75 10.05
CA ALA A 59 -6.62 7.15 10.40
C ALA A 59 -6.47 7.40 11.92
N CYS A 60 -6.74 6.39 12.75
CA CYS A 60 -6.43 6.41 14.19
C CYS A 60 -4.94 6.20 14.50
N GLY A 61 -4.08 6.07 13.48
CA GLY A 61 -2.63 5.92 13.65
C GLY A 61 -2.15 4.48 13.74
N VAL A 62 -3.06 3.49 13.69
CA VAL A 62 -2.74 2.06 13.78
C VAL A 62 -2.20 1.56 12.44
N VAL A 63 -1.02 0.93 12.40
CA VAL A 63 -0.58 0.28 11.15
C VAL A 63 -1.32 -1.04 10.96
N VAL A 64 -1.93 -1.23 9.80
CA VAL A 64 -2.61 -2.48 9.45
C VAL A 64 -1.75 -3.30 8.49
N ILE A 65 -1.39 -4.52 8.93
CA ILE A 65 -0.58 -5.47 8.14
C ILE A 65 -1.43 -6.70 7.80
N PHE A 66 -1.33 -7.19 6.57
CA PHE A 66 -2.02 -8.37 6.08
C PHE A 66 -1.04 -9.45 5.58
N ALA A 67 -1.37 -10.70 5.84
CA ALA A 67 -0.79 -11.82 5.11
C ALA A 67 -1.27 -11.78 3.64
N ALA A 68 -0.37 -11.94 2.67
CA ALA A 68 -0.75 -11.87 1.25
C ALA A 68 -1.69 -13.01 0.80
N GLY A 69 -1.60 -14.18 1.45
CA GLY A 69 -2.29 -15.40 1.03
C GLY A 69 -1.32 -16.57 0.78
N ASN A 70 -1.87 -17.77 0.61
CA ASN A 70 -1.11 -19.01 0.40
C ASN A 70 -1.55 -19.72 -0.90
N GLU A 71 -2.06 -18.96 -1.87
CA GLU A 71 -2.63 -19.44 -3.13
C GLU A 71 -1.63 -19.36 -4.30
N GLY A 72 -0.37 -19.03 -4.02
CA GLY A 72 0.71 -19.08 -4.98
C GLY A 72 0.92 -20.49 -5.56
N PRO A 73 1.73 -20.61 -6.63
CA PRO A 73 2.65 -19.60 -7.16
C PRO A 73 2.10 -18.78 -8.34
N GLN A 74 0.82 -18.94 -8.69
CA GLN A 74 0.24 -18.23 -9.84
C GLN A 74 0.08 -16.74 -9.54
N ALA A 75 0.09 -15.93 -10.60
CA ALA A 75 -0.21 -14.50 -10.51
C ALA A 75 -1.66 -14.25 -10.05
N GLN A 76 -1.92 -13.05 -9.53
CA GLN A 76 -3.24 -12.63 -9.04
C GLN A 76 -3.83 -13.58 -7.98
N SER A 77 -2.98 -14.06 -7.07
CA SER A 77 -3.35 -15.05 -6.05
C SER A 77 -3.50 -14.45 -4.65
N LEU A 78 -3.47 -13.13 -4.51
CA LEU A 78 -3.74 -12.50 -3.21
C LEU A 78 -5.17 -12.74 -2.76
N ARG A 79 -5.36 -12.80 -1.44
CA ARG A 79 -6.68 -12.83 -0.81
C ARG A 79 -7.20 -11.42 -0.55
N THR A 80 -8.52 -11.28 -0.43
CA THR A 80 -9.14 -10.05 0.05
C THR A 80 -8.96 -9.92 1.57
N PRO A 81 -8.59 -8.74 2.11
CA PRO A 81 -8.40 -7.45 1.44
C PRO A 81 -6.94 -7.12 1.06
N ALA A 82 -6.00 -8.06 1.20
CA ALA A 82 -4.57 -7.86 0.89
C ALA A 82 -4.32 -7.50 -0.59
N ASP A 83 -5.27 -7.83 -1.46
CA ASP A 83 -5.27 -7.48 -2.87
C ASP A 83 -5.64 -6.02 -3.16
N ARG A 84 -6.13 -5.24 -2.19
CA ARG A 84 -6.51 -3.83 -2.41
C ARG A 84 -5.36 -3.04 -3.04
N ALA A 85 -5.68 -2.26 -4.08
CA ALA A 85 -4.72 -1.54 -4.92
C ALA A 85 -5.08 -0.06 -5.12
N THR A 86 -5.72 0.57 -4.14
CA THR A 86 -6.15 1.99 -4.26
C THR A 86 -5.11 2.99 -3.76
N SER A 87 -4.05 2.53 -3.09
CA SER A 87 -2.85 3.30 -2.74
C SER A 87 -1.63 2.38 -2.70
N PRO A 88 -0.39 2.91 -2.66
CA PRO A 88 0.83 2.09 -2.58
C PRO A 88 0.98 1.28 -1.28
N THR A 89 0.23 1.62 -0.24
CA THR A 89 0.47 1.16 1.14
C THR A 89 -0.77 0.54 1.79
N ASN A 90 -1.94 0.65 1.16
CA ASN A 90 -3.18 0.15 1.77
C ASN A 90 -3.28 -1.36 1.72
N SER A 91 -3.87 -1.92 2.77
CA SER A 91 -3.87 -3.37 3.00
C SER A 91 -2.48 -3.97 2.80
N PHE A 92 -1.47 -3.43 3.51
CA PHE A 92 -0.05 -3.77 3.35
C PHE A 92 0.16 -5.29 3.44
N ALA A 93 0.36 -5.92 2.29
CA ALA A 93 0.42 -7.34 2.10
C ALA A 93 1.85 -7.84 2.25
N VAL A 94 2.00 -8.94 2.98
CA VAL A 94 3.30 -9.54 3.29
C VAL A 94 3.41 -10.93 2.68
N GLY A 95 4.36 -11.09 1.77
CA GLY A 95 4.76 -12.38 1.21
C GLY A 95 5.70 -13.16 2.13
N ALA A 96 5.82 -14.47 1.89
CA ALA A 96 6.61 -15.37 2.73
C ALA A 96 7.87 -15.83 2.00
N ILE A 97 9.04 -15.65 2.62
CA ILE A 97 10.31 -16.22 2.16
C ILE A 97 10.78 -17.38 3.04
N ASP A 98 11.69 -18.18 2.50
CA ASP A 98 12.43 -19.22 3.22
C ASP A 98 13.77 -18.69 3.72
N ALA A 99 13.78 -18.26 5.00
CA ALA A 99 14.96 -17.70 5.65
C ALA A 99 16.03 -18.74 6.01
N HIS A 100 15.76 -20.04 5.84
CA HIS A 100 16.73 -21.11 6.12
C HIS A 100 17.67 -21.37 4.94
N LYS A 101 17.39 -20.76 3.78
CA LYS A 101 18.18 -20.92 2.57
C LYS A 101 18.97 -19.65 2.24
N PRO A 102 20.13 -19.80 1.59
CA PRO A 102 20.79 -18.65 0.98
C PRO A 102 19.84 -18.01 -0.03
N ASP A 103 19.97 -16.69 -0.19
CA ASP A 103 19.19 -15.87 -1.12
C ASP A 103 17.69 -15.73 -0.82
N TYR A 104 17.22 -16.23 0.33
CA TYR A 104 15.86 -16.02 0.84
C TYR A 104 14.76 -16.29 -0.21
N PRO A 105 14.74 -17.48 -0.86
CA PRO A 105 13.80 -17.74 -1.94
C PRO A 105 12.36 -17.63 -1.45
N ILE A 106 11.50 -17.09 -2.31
CA ILE A 106 10.06 -17.02 -2.04
C ILE A 106 9.51 -18.42 -1.74
N ALA A 107 8.69 -18.54 -0.70
CA ALA A 107 7.99 -19.76 -0.39
C ALA A 107 7.03 -20.11 -1.53
N TYR A 108 6.99 -21.38 -1.95
CA TYR A 108 6.23 -21.80 -3.14
C TYR A 108 4.73 -21.48 -3.06
N PHE A 109 4.18 -21.40 -1.85
CA PHE A 109 2.76 -21.09 -1.61
C PHE A 109 2.49 -19.59 -1.54
N SER A 110 3.51 -18.73 -1.38
CA SER A 110 3.28 -17.29 -1.16
C SER A 110 2.51 -16.72 -2.34
N SER A 111 1.36 -16.10 -2.05
CA SER A 111 0.57 -15.42 -3.06
C SER A 111 1.38 -14.31 -3.74
N ARG A 112 1.04 -14.06 -5.00
CA ARG A 112 1.77 -13.19 -5.91
C ARG A 112 0.84 -12.24 -6.62
N GLY A 113 1.34 -11.04 -6.87
CA GLY A 113 0.70 -10.06 -7.72
C GLY A 113 0.69 -10.44 -9.20
N PRO A 114 0.31 -9.50 -10.08
CA PRO A 114 -0.24 -8.20 -9.73
C PRO A 114 -1.56 -8.35 -8.97
N SER A 115 -2.03 -7.27 -8.35
CA SER A 115 -3.31 -7.25 -7.68
C SER A 115 -4.43 -7.78 -8.59
N GLY A 116 -5.34 -8.56 -8.01
CA GLY A 116 -6.57 -8.99 -8.69
C GLY A 116 -7.51 -7.82 -9.01
N CYS A 117 -7.32 -6.66 -8.38
CA CYS A 117 -8.12 -5.45 -8.59
C CYS A 117 -8.03 -4.87 -9.99
N ASP A 118 -6.81 -4.61 -10.44
CA ASP A 118 -6.53 -3.85 -11.65
C ASP A 118 -5.60 -4.60 -12.61
N GLY A 119 -5.06 -5.75 -12.18
CA GLY A 119 -4.15 -6.58 -12.96
C GLY A 119 -2.80 -5.94 -13.25
N ILE A 120 -2.46 -4.82 -12.59
CA ILE A 120 -1.23 -4.07 -12.86
C ILE A 120 -0.48 -3.63 -11.59
N THR A 121 -1.19 -3.36 -10.49
CA THR A 121 -0.55 -2.88 -9.26
C THR A 121 0.25 -4.02 -8.64
N ILE A 122 1.49 -3.72 -8.27
CA ILE A 122 2.39 -4.71 -7.71
C ILE A 122 1.96 -5.02 -6.27
N LYS A 123 1.93 -6.32 -5.97
CA LYS A 123 1.71 -6.89 -4.64
C LYS A 123 2.55 -8.17 -4.54
N PRO A 124 2.97 -8.61 -3.34
CA PRO A 124 2.84 -7.93 -2.05
C PRO A 124 3.68 -6.65 -1.97
N GLU A 125 3.50 -5.81 -0.96
CA GLU A 125 4.39 -4.66 -0.71
C GLU A 125 5.79 -5.10 -0.28
N ALA A 126 5.89 -6.12 0.57
CA ALA A 126 7.16 -6.62 1.07
C ALA A 126 7.08 -8.11 1.42
N THR A 127 8.22 -8.68 1.80
CA THR A 127 8.33 -10.05 2.29
C THR A 127 9.00 -10.11 3.65
N ALA A 128 8.69 -11.18 4.37
CA ALA A 128 9.32 -11.54 5.64
C ALA A 128 9.42 -13.07 5.79
N PRO A 129 10.21 -13.59 6.75
CA PRO A 129 10.31 -15.02 6.99
C PRO A 129 8.95 -15.65 7.27
N GLY A 130 8.54 -16.61 6.43
CA GLY A 130 7.25 -17.27 6.55
C GLY A 130 7.28 -18.78 6.30
N TYR A 131 8.45 -19.36 6.01
CA TYR A 131 8.60 -20.80 5.81
C TYR A 131 9.30 -21.46 7.01
N SER A 132 8.68 -22.48 7.59
CA SER A 132 9.20 -23.27 8.71
C SER A 132 9.67 -22.39 9.87
N ILE A 133 8.83 -21.46 10.30
CA ILE A 133 9.10 -20.54 11.40
C ILE A 133 8.74 -21.21 12.71
N ARG A 134 9.71 -21.27 13.63
CA ARG A 134 9.49 -21.76 14.99
C ARG A 134 8.80 -20.69 15.83
N SER A 135 7.61 -21.00 16.36
CA SER A 135 6.89 -20.10 17.26
C SER A 135 6.21 -20.86 18.39
N CYS A 136 5.65 -20.11 19.35
CA CYS A 136 4.84 -20.67 20.43
C CYS A 136 3.59 -21.37 19.86
N PHE A 137 3.18 -22.42 20.56
CA PHE A 137 1.99 -23.19 20.27
C PHE A 137 1.20 -23.43 21.56
N LEU A 138 0.05 -24.08 21.44
CA LEU A 138 -0.81 -24.39 22.59
C LEU A 138 -0.05 -25.20 23.64
N GLU A 139 -0.50 -25.09 24.89
CA GLU A 139 0.01 -25.88 26.03
C GLU A 139 1.52 -25.68 26.32
N GLY A 140 2.08 -24.53 25.92
CA GLY A 140 3.49 -24.18 26.17
C GLY A 140 4.48 -24.81 25.20
N GLU A 141 3.98 -25.45 24.13
CA GLU A 141 4.80 -26.08 23.11
C GLU A 141 5.37 -25.08 22.10
N TYR A 142 6.29 -25.57 21.26
CA TYR A 142 6.82 -24.83 20.11
C TYR A 142 6.76 -25.69 18.86
N LEU A 143 6.24 -25.12 17.77
CA LEU A 143 6.16 -25.81 16.48
C LEU A 143 6.71 -24.94 15.35
N ASN A 144 7.12 -25.60 14.27
CA ASN A 144 7.46 -24.97 13.01
C ASN A 144 6.22 -24.92 12.12
N LEU A 145 5.77 -23.73 11.76
CA LEU A 145 4.66 -23.53 10.83
C LEU A 145 5.12 -22.73 9.60
N SER A 146 4.37 -22.85 8.51
CA SER A 146 4.64 -22.15 7.26
C SER A 146 3.38 -21.46 6.76
N GLY A 147 3.52 -20.22 6.30
CA GLY A 147 2.45 -19.43 5.73
C GLY A 147 2.84 -17.95 5.66
N THR A 148 2.17 -17.19 4.80
CA THR A 148 2.20 -15.71 4.90
C THR A 148 1.63 -15.23 6.25
N SER A 149 0.78 -16.05 6.89
CA SER A 149 0.36 -15.90 8.29
C SER A 149 1.50 -15.90 9.32
N MET A 150 2.68 -16.45 8.97
CA MET A 150 3.89 -16.38 9.80
C MET A 150 4.78 -15.19 9.40
N ALA A 151 4.70 -14.72 8.15
CA ALA A 151 5.45 -13.56 7.68
C ALA A 151 4.84 -12.23 8.17
N ALA A 152 3.52 -12.08 8.09
CA ALA A 152 2.81 -10.89 8.56
C ALA A 152 3.18 -10.47 10.01
N PRO A 153 3.21 -11.35 11.02
CA PRO A 153 3.59 -10.96 12.38
C PRO A 153 5.06 -10.58 12.53
N HIS A 154 5.97 -10.99 11.62
CA HIS A 154 7.33 -10.44 11.61
C HIS A 154 7.33 -8.95 11.25
N VAL A 155 6.54 -8.57 10.24
CA VAL A 155 6.37 -7.16 9.85
C VAL A 155 5.66 -6.38 10.95
N ALA A 156 4.63 -6.96 11.59
CA ALA A 156 3.97 -6.31 12.73
C ALA A 156 4.95 -6.06 13.90
N GLY A 157 5.83 -7.01 14.20
CA GLY A 157 6.91 -6.81 15.18
C GLY A 157 7.90 -5.72 14.75
N ALA A 158 8.23 -5.63 13.46
CA ALA A 158 9.05 -4.56 12.93
C ALA A 158 8.38 -3.18 13.12
N VAL A 159 7.08 -3.06 12.85
CA VAL A 159 6.31 -1.83 13.10
C VAL A 159 6.40 -1.42 14.57
N ALA A 160 6.20 -2.35 15.51
CA ALA A 160 6.28 -2.04 16.94
C ALA A 160 7.67 -1.48 17.32
N ILE A 161 8.75 -2.02 16.75
CA ILE A 161 10.11 -1.49 16.96
C ILE A 161 10.26 -0.09 16.37
N LEU A 162 9.76 0.13 15.15
CA LEU A 162 9.84 1.43 14.47
C LEU A 162 9.05 2.50 15.21
N ARG A 163 7.87 2.16 15.74
CA ARG A 163 7.07 3.08 16.57
C ARG A 163 7.73 3.36 17.90
N GLN A 164 8.31 2.35 18.56
CA GLN A 164 9.08 2.57 19.78
C GLN A 164 10.26 3.54 19.55
N PHE A 165 10.89 3.44 18.38
CA PHE A 165 12.00 4.30 17.99
C PHE A 165 11.57 5.72 17.60
N LYS A 166 10.49 5.86 16.84
CA LYS A 166 9.93 7.14 16.38
C LYS A 166 8.41 7.16 16.61
N PRO A 167 7.95 7.46 17.84
CA PRO A 167 6.54 7.39 18.21
C PRO A 167 5.63 8.28 17.37
N GLU A 168 6.16 9.40 16.87
CA GLU A 168 5.44 10.38 16.05
C GLU A 168 5.37 10.03 14.56
N ALA A 169 6.05 8.96 14.11
CA ALA A 169 5.98 8.53 12.72
C ALA A 169 4.53 8.22 12.35
N THR A 170 4.09 8.62 11.16
CA THR A 170 2.76 8.29 10.64
C THR A 170 2.70 6.86 10.11
N VAL A 171 1.49 6.33 9.91
CA VAL A 171 1.28 5.00 9.29
C VAL A 171 1.97 4.94 7.92
N GLU A 172 1.84 5.99 7.11
CA GLU A 172 2.43 6.06 5.77
C GLU A 172 3.96 6.09 5.83
N GLU A 173 4.55 6.86 6.74
CA GLU A 173 6.02 6.90 6.91
C GLU A 173 6.58 5.54 7.32
N ILE A 174 5.92 4.81 8.23
CA ILE A 174 6.35 3.48 8.65
C ILE A 174 6.27 2.47 7.50
N LYS A 175 5.13 2.42 6.79
CA LYS A 175 4.95 1.51 5.66
C LYS A 175 5.93 1.81 4.53
N THR A 176 6.15 3.09 4.25
CA THR A 176 7.13 3.53 3.26
C THR A 176 8.55 3.14 3.67
N ALA A 177 8.91 3.32 4.94
CA ALA A 177 10.21 2.90 5.46
C ALA A 177 10.41 1.39 5.26
N LEU A 178 9.40 0.58 5.58
CA LEU A 178 9.44 -0.87 5.38
C LEU A 178 9.61 -1.26 3.91
N MET A 179 8.98 -0.54 2.98
CA MET A 179 9.10 -0.77 1.53
C MET A 179 10.47 -0.35 1.00
N PHE A 180 10.81 0.94 1.04
CA PHE A 180 11.98 1.44 0.31
C PHE A 180 13.32 1.09 0.91
N THR A 181 13.34 0.59 2.15
CA THR A 181 14.57 0.12 2.79
C THR A 181 14.73 -1.39 2.75
N ALA A 182 13.71 -2.10 2.27
CA ALA A 182 13.77 -3.54 2.12
C ALA A 182 14.99 -3.94 1.28
N ARG A 183 15.57 -5.08 1.64
CA ARG A 183 16.58 -5.74 0.83
C ARG A 183 15.89 -6.33 -0.39
N ASP A 184 16.15 -5.74 -1.54
CA ASP A 184 15.71 -6.24 -2.84
C ASP A 184 16.07 -7.73 -3.03
N LEU A 185 15.09 -8.51 -3.49
CA LEU A 185 15.18 -9.95 -3.73
C LEU A 185 14.49 -10.28 -5.04
N GLY A 186 15.06 -11.23 -5.80
CA GLY A 186 14.48 -11.63 -7.08
C GLY A 186 14.86 -10.69 -8.22
N PRO A 187 13.94 -10.39 -9.17
CA PRO A 187 14.15 -9.36 -10.18
C PRO A 187 14.43 -8.02 -9.50
N THR A 188 15.41 -7.28 -10.01
CA THR A 188 15.70 -5.94 -9.52
C THR A 188 14.47 -5.04 -9.57
N GLY A 189 14.18 -4.36 -8.46
CA GLY A 189 13.05 -3.44 -8.39
C GLY A 189 11.90 -4.00 -7.57
N GLU A 190 10.84 -3.21 -7.45
CA GLU A 190 9.56 -3.72 -6.97
C GLU A 190 9.01 -4.77 -7.97
N ASP A 191 8.60 -5.93 -7.47
CA ASP A 191 8.10 -7.04 -8.31
C ASP A 191 6.91 -7.80 -7.70
N ASN A 192 6.15 -8.50 -8.54
CA ASN A 192 4.94 -9.23 -8.15
C ASN A 192 5.18 -10.46 -7.26
N THR A 193 6.43 -10.78 -6.92
CA THR A 193 6.83 -11.94 -6.13
C THR A 193 7.34 -11.52 -4.76
N TYR A 194 8.29 -10.58 -4.71
CA TYR A 194 8.91 -10.14 -3.46
C TYR A 194 8.45 -8.75 -3.02
N GLY A 195 7.66 -8.03 -3.83
CA GLY A 195 7.36 -6.63 -3.58
C GLY A 195 8.64 -5.83 -3.64
N TRP A 196 8.89 -5.02 -2.59
CA TRP A 196 10.15 -4.33 -2.38
C TRP A 196 11.28 -5.20 -1.82
N GLY A 197 11.00 -6.46 -1.49
CA GLY A 197 11.98 -7.40 -0.97
C GLY A 197 11.80 -7.73 0.52
N LEU A 198 12.88 -8.15 1.18
CA LEU A 198 12.88 -8.52 2.60
C LEU A 198 13.03 -7.30 3.49
N ILE A 199 12.10 -7.07 4.43
CA ILE A 199 12.15 -5.93 5.35
C ILE A 199 13.50 -5.81 6.10
N ASP A 200 13.98 -4.59 6.32
CA ASP A 200 15.24 -4.28 7.00
C ASP A 200 15.02 -3.23 8.10
N ILE A 201 14.92 -3.68 9.36
CA ILE A 201 14.57 -2.82 10.50
C ILE A 201 15.63 -1.71 10.72
N PRO A 202 16.94 -2.00 10.80
CA PRO A 202 17.96 -0.94 10.92
C PRO A 202 17.85 0.14 9.85
N LYS A 203 17.69 -0.23 8.57
CA LYS A 203 17.56 0.78 7.51
C LYS A 203 16.24 1.53 7.56
N ALA A 204 15.14 0.87 7.93
CA ALA A 204 13.87 1.54 8.15
C ALA A 204 13.96 2.59 9.27
N MET A 205 14.68 2.31 10.35
CA MET A 205 14.96 3.30 11.41
C MET A 205 15.77 4.48 10.88
N GLU A 206 16.80 4.24 10.07
CA GLU A 206 17.59 5.30 9.44
C GLU A 206 16.73 6.20 8.53
N PHE A 207 15.86 5.60 7.71
CA PHE A 207 14.92 6.32 6.84
C PHE A 207 13.98 7.22 7.64
N LEU A 208 13.49 6.75 8.79
CA LEU A 208 12.60 7.52 9.66
C LEU A 208 13.28 8.74 10.33
N VAL A 209 14.61 8.75 10.46
CA VAL A 209 15.35 9.92 10.94
C VAL A 209 15.67 10.87 9.80
N ASN A 210 16.10 10.34 8.65
CA ASN A 210 16.49 11.14 7.51
C ASN A 210 16.06 10.45 6.19
N PRO A 211 14.87 10.79 5.68
CA PRO A 211 14.35 10.19 4.45
C PRO A 211 15.24 10.45 3.23
N SER A 212 16.12 11.47 3.29
CA SER A 212 17.05 11.85 2.22
C SER A 212 18.34 11.02 2.18
N VAL A 213 18.61 10.17 3.20
CA VAL A 213 19.90 9.47 3.37
C VAL A 213 19.87 8.00 2.92
N VAL A 214 18.78 7.50 2.36
CA VAL A 214 18.84 6.20 1.67
C VAL A 214 19.66 6.38 0.40
N THR A 215 20.95 6.08 0.52
CA THR A 215 21.81 5.76 -0.61
C THR A 215 21.29 4.45 -1.17
N PHE A 216 20.29 4.55 -2.04
CA PHE A 216 19.97 3.49 -2.98
C PHE A 216 21.28 3.14 -3.68
N ASP A 217 21.65 1.87 -3.71
CA ASP A 217 22.69 1.43 -4.64
C ASP A 217 22.15 1.77 -6.04
N SER A 218 22.60 2.91 -6.57
CA SER A 218 22.10 3.53 -7.80
C SER A 218 22.37 2.68 -9.05
N SER A 219 22.93 1.49 -8.88
CA SER A 219 23.19 0.55 -9.95
C SER A 219 21.97 -0.30 -10.34
N SER A 220 20.86 -0.28 -9.59
CA SER A 220 19.75 -1.22 -9.82
C SER A 220 18.32 -0.62 -9.81
N PHE A 221 18.02 0.48 -9.10
CA PHE A 221 16.69 1.11 -9.17
C PHE A 221 16.70 2.37 -10.06
N GLU A 222 16.02 2.34 -11.23
CA GLU A 222 15.68 3.59 -11.94
C GLU A 222 14.39 4.17 -11.38
N PHE A 223 14.51 4.89 -10.25
CA PHE A 223 13.48 5.86 -9.89
C PHE A 223 13.25 6.83 -11.05
N PRO A 224 12.04 7.39 -11.19
CA PRO A 224 11.81 8.47 -12.12
C PRO A 224 12.81 9.58 -11.82
N LYS A 225 13.76 9.80 -12.73
CA LYS A 225 14.78 10.86 -12.59
C LYS A 225 14.16 12.25 -12.62
N ASN A 226 12.92 12.35 -13.09
CA ASN A 226 12.22 13.60 -13.34
C ASN A 226 10.81 13.59 -12.76
N PHE A 227 10.43 14.68 -12.10
CA PHE A 227 9.04 15.03 -11.88
C PHE A 227 8.34 15.24 -13.23
N SER A 228 7.43 14.33 -13.59
CA SER A 228 6.85 14.27 -14.92
C SER A 228 5.34 14.03 -14.89
N LEU A 229 4.64 14.68 -15.79
CA LEU A 229 3.24 14.40 -16.07
C LEU A 229 3.17 13.61 -17.38
N LEU A 230 2.89 12.31 -17.29
CA LEU A 230 3.00 11.35 -18.39
C LEU A 230 1.80 11.42 -19.35
N GLY A 231 0.77 12.16 -18.96
CA GLY A 231 -0.41 12.42 -19.78
C GLY A 231 -1.62 11.66 -19.30
N ASN A 232 -2.69 11.72 -20.09
CA ASN A 232 -3.93 11.05 -19.80
C ASN A 232 -4.39 10.14 -20.93
N TYR A 233 -4.97 8.99 -20.59
CA TYR A 233 -5.53 8.04 -21.55
C TYR A 233 -6.85 7.43 -21.05
N PRO A 234 -7.90 7.33 -21.90
CA PRO A 234 -7.95 7.84 -23.28
C PRO A 234 -7.98 9.38 -23.35
N ASN A 235 -7.67 9.95 -24.52
CA ASN A 235 -7.81 11.38 -24.82
C ASN A 235 -8.03 11.59 -26.34
N PRO A 236 -9.22 12.02 -26.82
CA PRO A 236 -10.41 12.38 -26.05
C PRO A 236 -11.00 11.21 -25.23
N PHE A 237 -11.75 11.51 -24.18
CA PHE A 237 -12.35 10.50 -23.29
C PHE A 237 -13.84 10.74 -23.04
N ASN A 238 -14.53 9.67 -22.63
CA ASN A 238 -15.95 9.68 -22.26
C ASN A 238 -16.28 8.50 -21.30
N PRO A 239 -16.77 8.74 -20.08
CA PRO A 239 -16.62 9.95 -19.25
C PRO A 239 -15.34 9.92 -18.42
N CYS A 240 -14.55 8.84 -18.45
CA CYS A 240 -13.40 8.63 -17.58
C CYS A 240 -12.06 8.63 -18.33
N THR A 241 -11.01 9.16 -17.68
CA THR A 241 -9.62 9.09 -18.15
C THR A 241 -8.69 8.80 -16.97
N ARG A 242 -7.57 8.15 -17.25
CA ARG A 242 -6.48 7.91 -16.29
C ARG A 242 -5.39 8.94 -16.53
N ILE A 243 -4.90 9.58 -15.48
CA ILE A 243 -3.78 10.53 -15.51
C ILE A 243 -2.59 9.88 -14.84
N ALA A 244 -1.52 9.65 -15.60
CA ALA A 244 -0.29 9.06 -15.09
C ALA A 244 0.77 10.14 -14.84
N TYR A 245 1.51 10.02 -13.75
CA TYR A 245 2.59 10.93 -13.40
C TYR A 245 3.71 10.24 -12.64
N SER A 246 4.85 10.90 -12.55
CA SER A 246 5.99 10.45 -11.77
C SER A 246 6.50 11.53 -10.85
N VAL A 247 6.83 11.13 -9.63
CA VAL A 247 7.48 11.93 -8.60
C VAL A 247 8.92 11.44 -8.48
N ASN A 248 9.88 12.35 -8.44
CA ASN A 248 11.31 12.04 -8.37
C ASN A 248 11.91 12.25 -6.97
N GLU A 249 11.23 12.99 -6.10
CA GLU A 249 11.66 13.29 -4.73
C GLU A 249 10.45 13.34 -3.78
N PRO A 250 10.62 13.02 -2.48
CA PRO A 250 9.53 13.11 -1.52
C PRO A 250 8.98 14.54 -1.40
N GLY A 251 7.65 14.69 -1.42
CA GLY A 251 7.04 16.02 -1.27
C GLY A 251 5.52 16.03 -1.35
N ALA A 252 4.95 17.18 -1.00
CA ALA A 252 3.52 17.42 -1.11
C ALA A 252 3.12 17.53 -2.59
N VAL A 253 2.27 16.60 -3.03
CA VAL A 253 1.71 16.54 -4.37
C VAL A 253 0.27 17.00 -4.36
N THR A 254 -0.11 17.77 -5.38
CA THR A 254 -1.52 18.08 -5.68
C THR A 254 -1.77 17.87 -7.17
N LEU A 255 -2.77 17.06 -7.51
CA LEU A 255 -3.28 16.90 -8.87
C LEU A 255 -4.69 17.49 -8.93
N GLU A 256 -4.85 18.56 -9.70
CA GLU A 256 -6.13 19.27 -9.84
C GLU A 256 -6.56 19.37 -11.30
N ILE A 257 -7.87 19.49 -11.51
CA ILE A 257 -8.49 19.72 -12.81
C ILE A 257 -8.94 21.17 -12.89
N LEU A 258 -8.63 21.82 -14.02
CA LEU A 258 -8.91 23.21 -14.31
C LEU A 258 -9.75 23.33 -15.59
N ASN A 259 -10.62 24.35 -15.65
CA ASN A 259 -11.29 24.73 -16.89
C ASN A 259 -10.42 25.66 -17.76
N LEU A 260 -10.95 26.13 -18.89
CA LEU A 260 -10.22 27.01 -19.82
C LEU A 260 -9.84 28.38 -19.21
N LEU A 261 -10.58 28.84 -18.20
CA LEU A 261 -10.29 30.09 -17.47
C LEU A 261 -9.24 29.89 -16.38
N GLY A 262 -8.78 28.65 -16.16
CA GLY A 262 -7.87 28.29 -15.07
C GLY A 262 -8.56 28.14 -13.71
N GLU A 263 -9.90 28.11 -13.69
CA GLU A 263 -10.66 27.89 -12.46
C GLU A 263 -10.64 26.41 -12.09
N GLN A 264 -10.48 26.12 -10.80
CA GLN A 264 -10.48 24.77 -10.27
C GLN A 264 -11.85 24.12 -10.43
N VAL A 265 -11.87 22.96 -11.09
CA VAL A 265 -13.04 22.10 -11.26
C VAL A 265 -13.11 21.08 -10.12
N THR A 266 -11.98 20.42 -9.84
CA THR A 266 -11.84 19.47 -8.72
C THR A 266 -10.36 19.21 -8.40
N ILE A 267 -10.07 18.70 -7.20
CA ILE A 267 -8.78 18.15 -6.82
C ILE A 267 -8.94 16.63 -6.81
N LEU A 268 -8.10 15.93 -7.57
CA LEU A 268 -8.14 14.47 -7.66
C LEU A 268 -7.21 13.80 -6.65
N GLU A 269 -6.12 14.47 -6.31
CA GLU A 269 -5.13 13.98 -5.35
C GLU A 269 -4.56 15.19 -4.60
N SER A 270 -4.44 15.07 -3.29
CA SER A 270 -3.68 16.01 -2.47
C SER A 270 -3.09 15.26 -1.29
N GLY A 271 -1.77 15.26 -1.16
CA GLY A 271 -1.09 14.53 -0.10
C GLY A 271 0.42 14.46 -0.30
N TYR A 272 1.12 13.90 0.68
CA TYR A 272 2.55 13.66 0.57
C TYR A 272 2.80 12.41 -0.30
N LYS A 273 3.77 12.47 -1.22
CA LYS A 273 4.17 11.34 -2.07
C LYS A 273 5.68 11.17 -2.03
N TYR A 274 6.13 9.96 -2.32
CA TYR A 274 7.54 9.60 -2.43
C TYR A 274 7.94 9.39 -3.89
N PRO A 275 9.24 9.19 -4.22
CA PRO A 275 9.65 8.90 -5.58
C PRO A 275 8.96 7.65 -6.13
N GLY A 276 8.32 7.77 -7.30
CA GLY A 276 7.52 6.68 -7.87
C GLY A 276 6.65 7.11 -9.04
N GLN A 277 6.01 6.15 -9.69
CA GLN A 277 4.98 6.40 -10.69
C GLN A 277 3.60 6.20 -10.08
N TYR A 278 2.67 7.07 -10.44
CA TYR A 278 1.32 7.13 -9.89
C TYR A 278 0.29 7.28 -11.00
N VAL A 279 -0.93 6.80 -10.74
CA VAL A 279 -2.06 6.94 -11.65
C VAL A 279 -3.30 7.35 -10.86
N THR A 280 -3.96 8.41 -11.31
CA THR A 280 -5.22 8.89 -10.73
C THR A 280 -6.32 8.89 -11.80
N ILE A 281 -7.57 8.62 -11.43
CA ILE A 281 -8.70 8.57 -12.36
C ILE A 281 -9.55 9.84 -12.22
N TRP A 282 -9.92 10.45 -13.35
CA TRP A 282 -10.99 11.45 -13.38
C TRP A 282 -12.21 10.92 -14.10
N ASN A 283 -13.37 11.03 -13.46
CA ASN A 283 -14.67 10.55 -13.92
C ASN A 283 -15.58 11.67 -14.48
N SER A 284 -15.00 12.82 -14.86
CA SER A 284 -15.72 14.01 -15.36
C SER A 284 -16.70 14.65 -14.38
N MET A 285 -16.38 14.58 -13.09
CA MET A 285 -17.12 15.26 -12.01
C MET A 285 -16.35 16.46 -11.46
N ASN A 286 -17.07 17.48 -10.99
CA ASN A 286 -16.52 18.59 -10.19
C ASN A 286 -16.48 18.21 -8.70
N SER A 287 -15.95 19.10 -7.84
CA SER A 287 -15.92 18.88 -6.39
C SER A 287 -17.29 18.67 -5.72
N GLY A 288 -18.38 19.11 -6.35
CA GLY A 288 -19.74 18.90 -5.86
C GLY A 288 -20.36 17.56 -6.27
N GLY A 289 -19.64 16.73 -7.04
CA GLY A 289 -20.15 15.47 -7.59
C GLY A 289 -20.96 15.62 -8.89
N ASP A 290 -21.12 16.86 -9.39
CA ASP A 290 -21.86 17.12 -10.62
C ASP A 290 -21.00 16.84 -11.86
N LYS A 291 -21.65 16.29 -12.88
CA LYS A 291 -21.07 16.06 -14.20
C LYS A 291 -20.72 17.39 -14.89
N VAL A 292 -19.47 17.55 -15.32
CA VAL A 292 -19.03 18.74 -16.08
C VAL A 292 -19.35 18.64 -17.57
N SER A 293 -19.39 19.74 -18.31
CA SER A 293 -19.73 19.77 -19.75
C SER A 293 -18.61 19.23 -20.64
N SER A 294 -18.94 18.75 -21.84
CA SER A 294 -17.94 18.42 -22.87
C SER A 294 -17.09 19.64 -23.21
N GLY A 295 -15.79 19.45 -23.42
CA GLY A 295 -14.88 20.55 -23.68
C GLY A 295 -13.42 20.24 -23.37
N LEU A 296 -12.60 21.29 -23.44
CA LEU A 296 -11.18 21.24 -23.08
C LEU A 296 -11.02 21.50 -21.58
N TYR A 297 -10.24 20.64 -20.94
CA TYR A 297 -9.82 20.78 -19.56
C TYR A 297 -8.29 20.67 -19.46
N PHE A 298 -7.75 21.19 -18.37
CA PHE A 298 -6.35 21.07 -18.02
C PHE A 298 -6.22 20.32 -16.71
N TYR A 299 -5.11 19.62 -16.53
CA TYR A 299 -4.75 19.01 -15.26
C TYR A 299 -3.37 19.50 -14.87
N ARG A 300 -3.26 19.97 -13.62
CA ARG A 300 -2.02 20.50 -13.06
C ARG A 300 -1.56 19.57 -11.95
N LEU A 301 -0.34 19.08 -12.09
CA LEU A 301 0.36 18.32 -11.07
C LEU A 301 1.41 19.23 -10.44
N SER A 302 1.31 19.45 -9.13
CA SER A 302 2.28 20.23 -8.35
C SER A 302 3.07 19.32 -7.42
N LEU A 303 4.34 19.64 -7.21
CA LEU A 303 5.25 19.06 -6.22
C LEU A 303 6.00 20.23 -5.56
N GLY A 304 5.59 20.61 -4.35
CA GLY A 304 6.06 21.87 -3.73
C GLY A 304 5.74 23.09 -4.60
N ASP A 305 6.76 23.87 -4.96
CA ASP A 305 6.64 25.06 -5.82
C ASP A 305 6.68 24.74 -7.33
N GLU A 306 7.09 23.53 -7.71
CA GLU A 306 7.12 23.10 -9.11
C GLU A 306 5.77 22.56 -9.58
N TYR A 307 5.44 22.77 -10.86
CA TYR A 307 4.27 22.14 -11.46
C TYR A 307 4.49 21.68 -12.91
N ARG A 308 3.64 20.77 -13.36
CA ARG A 308 3.48 20.32 -14.74
C ARG A 308 2.01 20.44 -15.14
N LEU A 309 1.77 20.81 -16.40
CA LEU A 309 0.42 21.03 -16.92
C LEU A 309 0.17 20.11 -18.12
N GLY A 310 -0.98 19.44 -18.12
CA GLY A 310 -1.48 18.65 -19.24
C GLY A 310 -2.84 19.17 -19.71
N ARG A 311 -3.24 18.75 -20.92
CA ARG A 311 -4.55 19.09 -21.51
C ARG A 311 -5.31 17.83 -21.88
N MET A 312 -6.63 17.86 -21.76
CA MET A 312 -7.50 16.74 -22.07
C MET A 312 -8.83 17.19 -22.64
N THR A 313 -9.41 16.36 -23.51
CA THR A 313 -10.67 16.65 -24.18
C THR A 313 -11.74 15.66 -23.72
N LEU A 314 -12.75 16.19 -23.03
CA LEU A 314 -13.96 15.43 -22.69
C LEU A 314 -14.95 15.54 -23.85
N VAL A 315 -15.38 14.39 -24.37
CA VAL A 315 -16.46 14.28 -25.34
C VAL A 315 -17.60 13.49 -24.70
N ARG A 316 -18.83 13.97 -24.86
CA ARG A 316 -20.05 13.24 -24.49
C ARG A 316 -20.94 13.13 -25.71
#